data_AF-A0A0Q8UA73-F1
#
_entry.id   AF-A0A0Q8UA73-F1
#
_cell.length_a   1.000
_cell.length_b   1.000
_cell.length_c   1.000
_cell.angle_alpha   90.00
_cell.angle_beta   90.00
_cell.angle_gamma   90.00
#
_symmetry.space_group_name_H-M   'P 1'
#
loop_
_entity.id
_entity.type
_entity.pdbx_description
1 polymer ?
#
loop_
_entity_poly.entity_id
_entity_poly.type
_entity_poly.pdbx_seq_one_letter_code
_entity_poly.pdbx_strand_id
1 'polypeptide(L)'
;MRIVAFAVGLILAPAVAVAQPPPATPALKPAIAPAVKPVASSPATVPLPPAAPPPVLSGEPALSRAQNAEIAKSIAALRTPEERNLASNWNNAKKVAEAICRPAALPALKKQVPGADRVFLGTDDPKTLTLVSTRSLTGVGQVRSGSTWRDFTFTCALMPSSGKVAGFTAVLKPAT
;
A
#
# COMPACT_ATOMS: atom_id res chain seq x y z
N MET A 1 -22.51 -50.40 7.35
CA MET A 1 -22.35 -50.76 8.77
C MET A 1 -20.86 -50.96 9.08
N ARG A 2 -20.27 -50.07 9.90
CA ARG A 2 -19.01 -50.16 10.69
C ARG A 2 -18.65 -48.72 11.09
N ILE A 3 -19.22 -48.25 12.20
CA ILE A 3 -18.64 -48.17 13.55
C ILE A 3 -17.68 -46.98 13.70
N VAL A 4 -18.24 -46.04 14.46
CA VAL A 4 -17.76 -44.83 15.14
C VAL A 4 -16.39 -44.95 15.81
N ALA A 5 -15.59 -43.87 15.73
CA ALA A 5 -14.70 -43.46 16.81
C ALA A 5 -14.66 -41.93 16.89
N PHE A 6 -15.49 -41.37 17.79
CA PHE A 6 -15.39 -39.99 18.26
C PHE A 6 -14.23 -39.91 19.25
N ALA A 7 -13.20 -39.12 18.93
CA ALA A 7 -12.19 -38.73 19.89
C ALA A 7 -12.47 -37.28 20.34
N VAL A 8 -13.11 -37.17 21.50
CA VAL A 8 -13.25 -35.93 22.27
C VAL A 8 -11.88 -35.61 22.85
N GLY A 9 -11.22 -34.60 22.29
CA GLY A 9 -9.93 -34.08 22.75
C GLY A 9 -10.15 -32.84 23.62
N LEU A 10 -9.85 -33.01 24.91
CA LEU A 10 -10.07 -32.12 26.02
C LEU A 10 -9.29 -30.79 25.93
N ILE A 11 -9.96 -29.77 26.45
CA ILE A 11 -9.56 -28.37 26.63
C ILE A 11 -8.28 -28.26 27.48
N LEU A 12 -7.30 -27.48 27.03
CA LEU A 12 -6.34 -26.79 27.91
C LEU A 12 -5.85 -25.50 27.24
N ALA A 13 -6.40 -24.37 27.68
CA ALA A 13 -5.90 -23.04 27.39
C ALA A 13 -5.14 -22.51 28.62
N PRO A 14 -3.92 -21.97 28.49
CA PRO A 14 -3.34 -21.16 29.54
C PRO A 14 -3.24 -19.67 29.14
N ALA A 15 -3.77 -18.86 30.05
CA ALA A 15 -3.28 -17.54 30.45
C ALA A 15 -3.07 -16.48 29.36
N VAL A 16 -4.12 -15.69 29.12
CA VAL A 16 -3.99 -14.34 28.56
C VAL A 16 -3.32 -13.45 29.61
N ALA A 17 -2.04 -13.11 29.38
CA ALA A 17 -1.35 -12.07 30.12
C ALA A 17 -1.99 -10.71 29.78
N VAL A 18 -2.60 -10.08 30.79
CA VAL A 18 -3.15 -8.73 30.71
C VAL A 18 -1.99 -7.74 30.68
N ALA A 19 -1.64 -7.26 29.48
CA ALA A 19 -0.70 -6.15 29.31
C ALA A 19 -1.38 -4.84 29.73
N GLN A 20 -0.81 -4.16 30.73
CA GLN A 20 -1.22 -2.82 31.16
C GLN A 20 -1.08 -1.80 30.02
N PRO A 21 -2.02 -0.83 29.89
CA PRO A 21 -1.87 0.27 28.95
C PRO A 21 -0.77 1.24 29.41
N PRO A 22 0.03 1.81 28.49
CA PRO A 22 1.00 2.85 28.82
C PRO A 22 0.31 4.16 29.25
N PRO A 23 0.92 4.94 30.16
CA PRO A 23 0.38 6.21 30.62
C PRO A 23 0.32 7.26 29.49
N ALA A 24 -0.76 8.04 29.49
CA ALA A 24 -1.02 9.13 28.56
C ALA A 24 0.02 10.25 28.69
N THR A 25 0.62 10.63 27.55
CA THR A 25 1.48 11.80 27.43
C THR A 25 0.63 13.09 27.48
N PRO A 26 0.96 14.08 28.31
CA PRO A 26 0.23 15.34 28.38
C PRO A 26 0.42 16.19 27.11
N ALA A 27 -0.69 16.77 26.67
CA ALA A 27 -0.81 17.68 25.54
C ALA A 27 0.09 18.92 25.69
N LEU A 28 0.93 19.17 24.67
CA LEU A 28 1.65 20.44 24.53
C LEU A 28 0.66 21.53 24.09
N LYS A 29 0.57 22.59 24.89
CA LYS A 29 -0.17 23.82 24.59
C LYS A 29 0.36 24.51 23.32
N PRO A 30 -0.51 25.13 22.51
CA PRO A 30 -0.09 25.98 21.39
C PRO A 30 0.49 27.29 21.91
N ALA A 31 1.71 27.61 21.48
CA ALA A 31 2.34 28.91 21.69
C ALA A 31 1.71 29.93 20.72
N ILE A 32 1.14 30.96 21.32
CA ILE A 32 0.52 32.13 20.70
C ILE A 32 1.62 33.02 20.13
N ALA A 33 1.62 33.25 18.82
CA ALA A 33 2.45 34.28 18.18
C ALA A 33 1.73 35.64 18.21
N PRO A 34 2.45 36.76 18.42
CA PRO A 34 1.85 38.07 18.56
C PRO A 34 1.40 38.69 17.22
N ALA A 35 0.36 39.52 17.33
CA ALA A 35 -0.26 40.28 16.27
C ALA A 35 0.71 41.23 15.55
N VAL A 36 0.84 41.06 14.24
CA VAL A 36 1.49 42.04 13.34
C VAL A 36 0.40 42.92 12.73
N LYS A 37 0.53 44.23 12.93
CA LYS A 37 -0.37 45.27 12.38
C LYS A 37 -0.28 45.32 10.85
N PRO A 38 -1.37 45.68 10.15
CA PRO A 38 -1.36 45.81 8.69
C PRO A 38 -0.70 47.13 8.27
N VAL A 39 0.37 47.05 7.49
CA VAL A 39 0.85 48.18 6.68
C VAL A 39 0.21 48.04 5.30
N ALA A 40 -0.60 49.04 4.96
CA ALA A 40 -1.14 49.23 3.64
C ALA A 40 -0.05 49.81 2.73
N SER A 41 0.32 49.05 1.70
CA SER A 41 1.03 49.58 0.53
C SER A 41 0.38 48.98 -0.72
N SER A 42 -0.23 49.86 -1.51
CA SER A 42 -0.82 49.53 -2.82
C SER A 42 0.25 49.16 -3.86
N PRO A 43 -0.14 48.44 -4.93
CA PRO A 43 0.78 47.61 -5.70
C PRO A 43 1.47 48.36 -6.84
N ALA A 44 2.79 48.20 -6.93
CA ALA A 44 3.51 48.37 -8.19
C ALA A 44 3.41 47.05 -8.96
N THR A 45 2.75 47.08 -10.12
CA THR A 45 2.68 45.95 -11.05
C THR A 45 4.04 45.75 -11.70
N VAL A 46 4.83 44.84 -11.12
CA VAL A 46 5.99 44.26 -11.79
C VAL A 46 5.51 42.99 -12.51
N PRO A 47 5.76 42.81 -13.82
CA PRO A 47 5.46 41.57 -14.50
C PRO A 47 6.26 40.44 -13.84
N LEU A 48 5.55 39.50 -13.22
CA LEU A 48 6.14 38.28 -12.66
C LEU A 48 6.75 37.46 -13.82
N PRO A 49 8.00 36.96 -13.70
CA PRO A 49 8.46 35.88 -14.56
C PRO A 49 7.49 34.69 -14.43
N PRO A 50 7.30 33.85 -15.47
CA PRO A 50 6.43 32.69 -15.37
C PRO A 50 6.84 31.88 -14.15
N ALA A 51 5.89 31.74 -13.23
CA ALA A 51 6.10 31.07 -11.96
C ALA A 51 6.78 29.72 -12.23
N ALA A 52 7.99 29.55 -11.69
CA ALA A 52 8.57 28.23 -11.56
C ALA A 52 7.51 27.33 -10.90
N PRO A 53 7.32 26.08 -11.37
CA PRO A 53 6.41 25.17 -10.70
C PRO A 53 6.80 25.11 -9.21
N PRO A 54 5.82 25.07 -8.29
CA PRO A 54 6.13 24.97 -6.88
C PRO A 54 7.06 23.78 -6.66
N PRO A 55 8.02 23.87 -5.73
CA PRO A 55 8.86 22.72 -5.39
C PRO A 55 7.93 21.57 -5.06
N VAL A 56 7.96 20.52 -5.88
CA VAL A 56 7.31 19.26 -5.55
C VAL A 56 7.93 18.83 -4.23
N LEU A 57 7.18 18.96 -3.14
CA LEU A 57 7.53 18.35 -1.87
C LEU A 57 7.81 16.89 -2.20
N SER A 58 9.06 16.46 -2.06
CA SER A 58 9.52 15.10 -2.33
C SER A 58 8.81 14.14 -1.39
N GLY A 59 7.58 13.80 -1.76
CA GLY A 59 6.64 12.98 -1.05
C GLY A 59 5.95 12.10 -2.07
N GLU A 60 5.66 10.89 -1.65
CA GLU A 60 4.96 9.93 -2.49
C GLU A 60 3.60 10.48 -2.96
N PRO A 61 3.15 10.17 -4.19
CA PRO A 61 1.87 10.69 -4.68
C PRO A 61 0.71 10.34 -3.75
N ALA A 62 -0.13 11.34 -3.50
CA ALA A 62 -1.36 11.15 -2.77
C ALA A 62 -2.32 10.24 -3.55
N LEU A 63 -3.09 9.42 -2.81
CA LEU A 63 -4.07 8.51 -3.36
C LEU A 63 -5.45 9.18 -3.48
N SER A 64 -6.23 8.75 -4.46
CA SER A 64 -7.63 9.16 -4.59
C SER A 64 -8.50 8.58 -3.47
N ARG A 65 -9.68 9.19 -3.25
CA ARG A 65 -10.67 8.71 -2.27
C ARG A 65 -11.06 7.25 -2.50
N ALA A 66 -11.30 6.84 -3.75
CA ALA A 66 -11.71 5.48 -4.05
C ALA A 66 -10.57 4.47 -3.81
N GLN A 67 -9.32 4.83 -4.14
CA GLN A 67 -8.15 4.00 -3.83
C GLN A 67 -7.97 3.82 -2.32
N ASN A 68 -8.06 4.91 -1.55
CA ASN A 68 -7.97 4.84 -0.08
C ASN A 68 -9.07 3.96 0.51
N ALA A 69 -10.30 4.03 -0.02
CA ALA A 69 -11.39 3.19 0.43
C ALA A 69 -11.12 1.69 0.16
N GLU A 70 -10.56 1.35 -1.00
CA GLU A 70 -10.25 -0.04 -1.35
C GLU A 70 -9.08 -0.59 -0.51
N ILE A 71 -8.06 0.22 -0.27
CA ILE A 71 -6.95 -0.12 0.63
C ILE A 71 -7.48 -0.35 2.05
N ALA A 72 -8.33 0.54 2.56
CA ALA A 72 -8.89 0.40 3.90
C ALA A 72 -9.69 -0.91 4.05
N LYS A 73 -10.50 -1.29 3.04
CA LYS A 73 -11.19 -2.59 3.03
C LYS A 73 -10.21 -3.76 3.04
N SER A 74 -9.18 -3.72 2.19
CA SER A 74 -8.17 -4.79 2.13
C SER A 74 -7.42 -4.95 3.45
N ILE A 75 -7.08 -3.84 4.11
CA ILE A 75 -6.43 -3.88 5.43
C ILE A 75 -7.40 -4.42 6.47
N ALA A 76 -8.65 -3.94 6.52
CA ALA A 76 -9.64 -4.42 7.47
C ALA A 76 -9.89 -5.94 7.36
N ALA A 77 -9.73 -6.51 6.16
CA ALA A 77 -9.87 -7.94 5.90
C ALA A 77 -8.67 -8.80 6.36
N LEU A 78 -7.55 -8.20 6.78
CA LEU A 78 -6.42 -8.94 7.36
C LEU A 78 -6.82 -9.57 8.70
N ARG A 79 -6.24 -10.73 9.01
CA ARG A 79 -6.74 -11.61 10.08
C ARG A 79 -6.39 -11.06 11.45
N THR A 80 -5.15 -10.62 11.64
CA THR A 80 -4.67 -10.21 12.96
C THR A 80 -4.54 -8.68 13.06
N PRO A 81 -4.66 -8.11 14.28
CA PRO A 81 -4.38 -6.69 14.51
C PRO A 81 -2.96 -6.27 14.09
N GLU A 82 -1.97 -7.15 14.26
CA GLU A 82 -0.57 -6.89 13.92
C GLU A 82 -0.40 -6.76 12.41
N GLU A 83 -1.01 -7.64 11.62
CA GLU A 83 -1.04 -7.53 10.16
C GLU A 83 -1.68 -6.21 9.71
N ARG A 84 -2.79 -5.82 10.35
CA ARG A 84 -3.48 -4.56 10.07
C ARG A 84 -2.62 -3.34 10.39
N ASN A 85 -1.95 -3.35 11.54
CA ASN A 85 -1.06 -2.27 11.96
C ASN A 85 0.15 -2.15 11.02
N LEU A 86 0.75 -3.28 10.64
CA LEU A 86 1.84 -3.31 9.67
C LEU A 86 1.40 -2.73 8.32
N ALA A 87 0.28 -3.19 7.79
CA ALA A 87 -0.23 -2.75 6.49
C ALA A 87 -0.69 -1.27 6.49
N SER A 88 -1.19 -0.78 7.63
CA SER A 88 -1.58 0.62 7.79
C SER A 88 -0.37 1.57 7.76
N ASN A 89 0.81 1.10 8.15
CA ASN A 89 2.05 1.87 8.17
C ASN A 89 2.87 1.78 6.87
N TRP A 90 2.45 0.95 5.91
CA TRP A 90 3.07 0.92 4.59
C TRP A 90 2.94 2.26 3.86
N ASN A 91 3.91 2.52 2.98
CA ASN A 91 3.84 3.62 2.01
C ASN A 91 2.71 3.37 0.98
N ASN A 92 2.31 4.40 0.24
CA ASN A 92 1.17 4.31 -0.68
C ASN A 92 1.41 3.28 -1.80
N ALA A 93 2.63 3.15 -2.29
CA ALA A 93 3.04 2.26 -3.35
C ALA A 93 2.85 0.81 -2.93
N LYS A 94 3.29 0.45 -1.73
CA LYS A 94 3.10 -0.89 -1.16
C LYS A 94 1.63 -1.16 -0.87
N LYS A 95 0.88 -0.19 -0.31
CA LYS A 95 -0.57 -0.34 -0.12
C LYS A 95 -1.30 -0.60 -1.43
N VAL A 96 -1.01 0.18 -2.47
CA VAL A 96 -1.60 -0.01 -3.81
C VAL A 96 -1.17 -1.33 -4.43
N ALA A 97 0.10 -1.71 -4.30
CA ALA A 97 0.61 -2.97 -4.82
C ALA A 97 -0.17 -4.15 -4.25
N GLU A 98 -0.29 -4.22 -2.92
CA GLU A 98 -0.87 -5.37 -2.24
C GLU A 98 -2.41 -5.40 -2.27
N ALA A 99 -3.06 -4.23 -2.13
CA ALA A 99 -4.52 -4.15 -2.03
C ALA A 99 -5.20 -4.07 -3.41
N ILE A 100 -4.60 -3.34 -4.37
CA ILE A 100 -5.25 -3.03 -5.65
C ILE A 100 -4.64 -3.85 -6.80
N CYS A 101 -3.31 -3.85 -6.94
CA CYS A 101 -2.65 -4.44 -8.11
C CYS A 101 -2.51 -5.97 -8.03
N ARG A 102 -2.16 -6.52 -6.87
CA ARG A 102 -1.89 -7.95 -6.67
C ARG A 102 -3.08 -8.86 -7.07
N PRO A 103 -4.34 -8.54 -6.75
CA PRO A 103 -5.49 -9.33 -7.22
C PRO A 103 -5.57 -9.46 -8.76
N ALA A 104 -5.13 -8.44 -9.50
CA ALA A 104 -5.09 -8.45 -10.96
C ALA A 104 -3.79 -9.05 -11.54
N ALA A 105 -2.72 -9.08 -10.76
CA ALA A 105 -1.40 -9.53 -11.23
C ALA A 105 -1.36 -11.03 -11.54
N LEU A 106 -1.87 -11.89 -10.65
CA LEU A 106 -1.85 -13.34 -10.85
C LEU A 106 -2.58 -13.78 -12.13
N PRO A 107 -3.84 -13.37 -12.40
CA PRO A 107 -4.51 -13.75 -13.63
C PRO A 107 -3.82 -13.20 -14.89
N ALA A 108 -3.15 -12.04 -14.81
CA ALA A 108 -2.35 -11.53 -15.92
C ALA A 108 -1.10 -12.38 -16.17
N LEU A 109 -0.37 -12.74 -15.11
CA LEU A 109 0.86 -13.54 -15.18
C LEU A 109 0.63 -14.98 -15.60
N LYS A 110 -0.51 -15.58 -15.24
CA LYS A 110 -0.90 -16.92 -15.71
C LYS A 110 -0.91 -17.07 -17.24
N LYS A 111 -1.08 -15.97 -17.98
CA LYS A 111 -1.02 -15.96 -19.45
C LYS A 111 0.40 -16.14 -19.99
N GLN A 112 1.41 -15.76 -19.21
CA GLN A 112 2.83 -15.83 -19.59
C GLN A 112 3.58 -16.98 -18.91
N VAL A 113 3.15 -17.34 -17.70
CA VAL A 113 3.75 -18.41 -16.88
C VAL A 113 2.65 -19.45 -16.59
N PRO A 114 2.57 -20.51 -17.41
CA PRO A 114 1.67 -21.63 -17.13
C PRO A 114 1.96 -22.21 -15.73
N GLY A 115 0.90 -22.50 -14.98
CA GLY A 115 1.01 -23.01 -13.62
C GLY A 115 1.30 -21.95 -12.54
N ALA A 116 1.33 -20.66 -12.88
CA ALA A 116 1.54 -19.61 -11.88
C ALA A 116 0.49 -19.68 -10.76
N ASP A 117 0.93 -19.82 -9.52
CA ASP A 117 0.07 -20.06 -8.36
C ASP A 117 0.17 -18.96 -7.29
N ARG A 118 1.31 -18.26 -7.23
CA ARG A 118 1.54 -17.14 -6.30
C ARG A 118 2.28 -16.00 -6.99
N VAL A 119 2.02 -14.79 -6.52
CA VAL A 119 2.69 -13.57 -6.99
C VAL A 119 2.97 -12.66 -5.79
N PHE A 120 4.14 -12.02 -5.82
CA PHE A 120 4.51 -10.92 -4.94
C PHE A 120 4.80 -9.68 -5.79
N LEU A 121 4.27 -8.53 -5.36
CA LEU A 121 4.54 -7.23 -5.97
C LEU A 121 5.43 -6.42 -5.02
N GLY A 122 6.61 -6.06 -5.49
CA GLY A 122 7.69 -5.53 -4.67
C GLY A 122 8.52 -6.64 -4.02
N THR A 123 9.63 -6.23 -3.42
CA THR A 123 10.47 -7.04 -2.54
C THR A 123 10.38 -6.49 -1.11
N ASP A 124 11.25 -6.96 -0.22
CA ASP A 124 11.44 -6.38 1.11
C ASP A 124 12.03 -4.95 1.05
N ASP A 125 12.61 -4.55 -0.09
CA ASP A 125 13.08 -3.19 -0.32
C ASP A 125 11.91 -2.31 -0.84
N PRO A 126 11.47 -1.30 -0.08
CA PRO A 126 10.37 -0.42 -0.50
C PRO A 126 10.68 0.39 -1.77
N LYS A 127 11.95 0.52 -2.18
CA LYS A 127 12.36 1.23 -3.41
C LYS A 127 12.04 0.44 -4.68
N THR A 128 11.69 -0.83 -4.56
CA THR A 128 11.29 -1.67 -5.70
C THR A 128 9.90 -1.36 -6.24
N LEU A 129 9.13 -0.52 -5.53
CA LEU A 129 7.84 -0.03 -5.93
C LEU A 129 7.87 1.48 -6.08
N THR A 130 7.28 1.99 -7.15
CA THR A 130 7.16 3.42 -7.40
C THR A 130 5.74 3.74 -7.82
N LEU A 131 5.02 4.42 -6.94
CA LEU A 131 3.75 5.02 -7.29
C LEU A 131 4.06 6.26 -8.12
N VAL A 132 3.86 6.19 -9.43
CA VAL A 132 4.15 7.29 -10.35
C VAL A 132 3.06 8.36 -10.27
N SER A 133 1.80 7.93 -10.10
CA SER A 133 0.64 8.80 -9.91
C SER A 133 -0.53 7.99 -9.36
N THR A 134 -1.68 8.64 -9.14
CA THR A 134 -2.95 7.95 -8.87
C THR A 134 -3.38 6.99 -9.99
N ARG A 135 -2.75 7.04 -11.17
CA ARG A 135 -3.09 6.22 -12.34
C ARG A 135 -2.07 5.14 -12.67
N SER A 136 -0.92 5.10 -12.01
CA SER A 136 0.14 4.14 -12.37
C SER A 136 1.04 3.81 -11.19
N LEU A 137 1.23 2.51 -10.99
CA LEU A 137 2.25 1.93 -10.11
C LEU A 137 3.18 1.07 -10.97
N THR A 138 4.49 1.27 -10.81
CA THR A 138 5.53 0.44 -11.43
C THR A 138 6.38 -0.24 -10.38
N GLY A 139 7.01 -1.35 -10.73
CA GLY A 139 7.97 -1.98 -9.84
C GLY A 139 8.50 -3.32 -10.34
N VAL A 140 9.18 -4.03 -9.45
CA VAL A 140 9.57 -5.44 -9.65
C VAL A 140 8.70 -6.35 -8.78
N GLY A 141 8.58 -7.61 -9.19
CA GLY A 141 7.86 -8.62 -8.44
C GLY A 141 8.39 -10.01 -8.75
N GLN A 142 7.81 -11.00 -8.09
CA GLN A 142 8.15 -12.41 -8.26
C GLN A 142 6.89 -13.24 -8.47
N VAL A 143 6.92 -14.15 -9.43
CA VAL A 143 5.85 -15.10 -9.70
C VAL A 143 6.36 -16.51 -9.46
N ARG A 144 5.55 -17.32 -8.77
CA ARG A 144 5.84 -18.73 -8.54
C ARG A 144 5.03 -19.59 -9.49
N SER A 145 5.68 -20.59 -10.08
CA SER A 145 5.03 -21.74 -10.70
C SER A 145 5.64 -23.01 -10.11
N GLY A 146 4.86 -23.71 -9.28
CA GLY A 146 5.34 -24.89 -8.55
C GLY A 146 6.41 -24.52 -7.50
N SER A 147 7.63 -25.03 -7.67
CA SER A 147 8.78 -24.71 -6.80
C SER A 147 9.65 -23.57 -7.32
N THR A 148 9.41 -23.08 -8.53
CA THR A 148 10.27 -22.08 -9.19
C THR A 148 9.71 -20.68 -9.04
N TRP A 149 10.54 -19.76 -8.58
CA TRP A 149 10.27 -18.33 -8.59
C TRP A 149 10.96 -17.66 -9.79
N ARG A 150 10.26 -16.72 -10.42
CA ARG A 150 10.78 -15.90 -11.51
C ARG A 150 10.50 -14.44 -11.22
N ASP A 151 11.54 -13.62 -11.35
CA ASP A 151 11.43 -12.18 -11.27
C ASP A 151 10.74 -11.61 -12.52
N PHE A 152 10.07 -10.47 -12.34
CA PHE A 152 9.53 -9.67 -13.43
C PHE A 152 9.50 -8.19 -13.06
N THR A 153 9.45 -7.32 -14.06
CA THR A 153 9.06 -5.91 -13.91
C THR A 153 7.60 -5.76 -14.31
N PHE A 154 6.90 -4.79 -13.74
CA PHE A 154 5.49 -4.56 -14.06
C PHE A 154 5.10 -3.10 -14.10
N THR A 155 3.97 -2.86 -14.78
CA THR A 155 3.18 -1.64 -14.70
C THR A 155 1.74 -2.03 -14.40
N CYS A 156 1.19 -1.44 -13.35
CA CYS A 156 -0.20 -1.57 -12.94
C CYS A 156 -0.90 -0.23 -13.20
N ALA A 157 -1.75 -0.21 -14.23
CA ALA A 157 -2.59 0.94 -14.54
C ALA A 157 -3.78 0.96 -13.58
N LEU A 158 -4.02 2.12 -12.95
CA LEU A 158 -5.01 2.31 -11.90
C LEU A 158 -6.13 3.22 -12.38
N MET A 159 -7.33 3.01 -11.85
CA MET A 159 -8.50 3.82 -12.08
C MET A 159 -8.87 4.61 -10.81
N PRO A 160 -8.52 5.91 -10.71
CA PRO A 160 -8.71 6.70 -9.49
C PRO A 160 -10.18 6.85 -9.07
N SER A 161 -11.11 6.80 -10.02
CA SER A 161 -12.55 6.94 -9.75
C SER A 161 -13.15 5.73 -9.05
N SER A 162 -12.59 4.53 -9.25
CA SER A 162 -13.15 3.27 -8.75
C SER A 162 -12.25 2.55 -7.74
N GLY A 163 -10.97 2.95 -7.62
CA GLY A 163 -10.01 2.25 -6.78
C GLY A 163 -9.58 0.89 -7.34
N LYS A 164 -9.85 0.62 -8.62
CA LYS A 164 -9.55 -0.65 -9.29
C LYS A 164 -8.39 -0.55 -10.27
N VAL A 165 -7.95 -1.71 -10.76
CA VAL A 165 -6.95 -1.83 -11.83
C VAL A 165 -7.64 -1.65 -13.19
N ALA A 166 -7.10 -0.75 -14.02
CA ALA A 166 -7.47 -0.60 -15.42
C ALA A 166 -6.73 -1.61 -16.33
N GLY A 167 -5.51 -1.99 -15.94
CA GLY A 167 -4.72 -2.99 -16.66
C GLY A 167 -3.45 -3.37 -15.89
N PHE A 168 -2.93 -4.56 -16.15
CA PHE A 168 -1.67 -5.03 -15.57
C PHE A 168 -0.80 -5.65 -16.66
N THR A 169 0.41 -5.15 -16.78
CA THR A 169 1.41 -5.64 -17.74
C THR A 169 2.67 -6.01 -16.98
N ALA A 170 3.26 -7.15 -17.32
CA ALA A 170 4.51 -7.62 -16.75
C ALA A 170 5.47 -8.11 -17.84
N VAL A 171 6.76 -7.93 -17.58
CA VAL A 171 7.87 -8.42 -18.40
C VAL A 171 8.72 -9.33 -17.52
N LEU A 172 8.71 -10.63 -17.81
CA LEU A 172 9.50 -11.62 -17.07
C LEU A 172 10.99 -11.35 -17.30
N LYS A 173 11.80 -11.45 -16.24
CA LYS A 173 13.25 -11.53 -16.41
C LYS A 173 13.62 -12.88 -17.04
N PRO A 174 14.71 -12.94 -17.82
CA PRO A 174 15.27 -14.21 -18.29
C PRO A 174 15.54 -15.15 -17.13
N ALA A 175 15.27 -16.45 -17.33
CA ALA A 175 15.70 -17.46 -16.37
C ALA A 175 17.23 -17.51 -16.38
N THR A 176 17.85 -17.40 -15.20
CA THR A 176 19.29 -17.58 -15.01
C THR A 176 19.58 -19.05 -14.71
#